data_AF-A0AAT9IRG9-F1
#
_entry.id   AF-A0AAT9IRG9-F1
#
_cell.length_a   1.000
_cell.length_b   1.000
_cell.length_c   1.000
_cell.angle_alpha   90.00
_cell.angle_beta   90.00
_cell.angle_gamma   90.00
#
_symmetry.space_group_name_H-M   'P 1'
#
loop_
_entity.id
_entity.type
_entity.pdbx_description
1 polymer ?
#
loop_
_entity_poly.entity_id
_entity_poly.type
_entity_poly.pdbx_seq_one_letter_code
_entity_poly.pdbx_strand_id
1 'polypeptide(L)'
;MADHVLLSDISNGTYLKLAIARRGERPKETAHYACNTLEGFKTSIRDFLDAQGNPRLTGAAISAAGWERGGIIQLPNHGFSIDRADKRGFLNTQRINLVNDFVAKALAIPRTRRG
;
A
#
# COMPACT_ATOMS: atom_id res chain seq x y z
N MET A 1 11.33 -8.86 17.35
CA MET A 1 9.98 -8.23 17.29
C MET A 1 9.63 -8.07 15.81
N ALA A 2 8.42 -8.45 15.40
CA ALA A 2 8.05 -8.35 13.98
C ALA A 2 7.96 -6.88 13.58
N ASP A 3 8.80 -6.44 12.64
CA ASP A 3 8.91 -5.06 12.14
C ASP A 3 8.52 -4.95 10.66
N HIS A 4 7.65 -5.84 10.19
CA HIS A 4 7.23 -5.86 8.80
C HIS A 4 6.21 -4.75 8.52
N VAL A 5 6.35 -4.14 7.35
CA VAL A 5 5.44 -3.13 6.80
C VAL A 5 5.04 -3.59 5.40
N LEU A 6 3.73 -3.60 5.15
CA LEU A 6 3.19 -3.84 3.80
C LEU A 6 3.27 -2.55 2.99
N LEU A 7 3.79 -2.63 1.78
CA LEU A 7 3.82 -1.54 0.81
C LEU A 7 2.93 -1.92 -0.37
N SER A 8 2.08 -0.99 -0.79
CA SER A 8 1.11 -1.19 -1.86
C SER A 8 1.11 0.03 -2.78
N ASP A 9 1.21 -0.19 -4.09
CA ASP A 9 1.12 0.86 -5.11
C ASP A 9 0.10 0.48 -6.18
N ILE A 10 -0.99 1.24 -6.24
CA ILE A 10 -2.01 1.13 -7.28
C ILE A 10 -1.67 2.15 -8.36
N SER A 11 -1.09 1.64 -9.44
CA SER A 11 -0.76 2.43 -10.61
C SER A 11 -2.02 2.87 -11.37
N ASN A 12 -1.90 3.83 -12.30
CA ASN A 12 -3.02 4.32 -13.11
C ASN A 12 -3.64 3.27 -14.07
N GLY A 13 -3.17 2.03 -14.04
CA GLY A 13 -3.71 0.91 -14.80
C GLY A 13 -4.29 -0.16 -13.88
N THR A 14 -4.62 -1.32 -14.44
CA THR A 14 -5.25 -2.44 -13.73
C THR A 14 -4.28 -3.27 -12.87
N TYR A 15 -3.20 -2.66 -12.38
CA TYR A 15 -2.14 -3.36 -11.67
C TYR A 15 -1.89 -2.80 -10.28
N LEU A 16 -1.85 -3.74 -9.34
CA LEU A 16 -1.44 -3.56 -7.95
C LEU A 16 -0.03 -4.12 -7.77
N LYS A 17 0.88 -3.31 -7.25
CA LYS A 17 2.20 -3.77 -6.81
C LYS A 17 2.20 -3.92 -5.29
N LEU A 18 2.75 -5.01 -4.82
CA LEU A 18 2.87 -5.32 -3.39
C LEU A 18 4.32 -5.63 -3.04
N ALA A 19 4.74 -5.20 -1.86
CA ALA A 19 6.02 -5.58 -1.30
C ALA A 19 5.91 -5.65 0.22
N ILE A 20 6.83 -6.40 0.83
CA ILE A 20 7.04 -6.38 2.27
C ILE A 20 8.45 -5.88 2.56
N ALA A 21 8.56 -5.03 3.57
CA ALA A 21 9.84 -4.51 4.03
C ALA A 21 9.91 -4.60 5.54
N ARG A 22 11.12 -4.71 6.08
CA ARG A 22 11.37 -4.43 7.49
C ARG A 22 11.54 -2.93 7.68
N ARG A 23 11.14 -2.42 8.85
CA ARG A 23 11.33 -1.02 9.20
C ARG A 23 12.80 -0.62 9.03
N GLY A 24 13.05 0.44 8.25
CA GLY A 24 14.39 0.95 7.97
C GLY A 24 15.09 0.29 6.79
N GLU A 25 14.54 -0.78 6.24
CA GLU A 25 15.06 -1.45 5.04
C GLU A 25 14.23 -1.08 3.80
N ARG A 26 14.86 -1.15 2.63
CA ARG A 26 14.15 -1.06 1.35
C ARG A 26 13.49 -2.41 1.03
N PRO A 27 12.30 -2.43 0.41
CA PRO A 27 11.72 -3.66 -0.10
C PRO A 27 12.66 -4.30 -1.13
N LYS A 28 12.87 -5.61 -1.03
CA LYS A 28 13.79 -6.36 -1.91
C LYS A 28 13.09 -6.88 -3.16
N GLU A 29 11.86 -7.35 -2.99
CA GLU A 29 11.06 -7.96 -4.05
C GLU A 29 9.70 -7.30 -4.11
N THR A 30 9.14 -7.24 -5.33
CA THR A 30 7.81 -6.71 -5.59
C THR A 30 7.00 -7.75 -6.36
N ALA A 31 5.79 -8.02 -5.89
CA ALA A 31 4.82 -8.84 -6.60
C ALA A 31 3.81 -7.96 -7.34
N HIS A 32 3.34 -8.42 -8.49
CA HIS A 32 2.39 -7.72 -9.34
C HIS A 32 1.10 -8.52 -9.47
N TYR A 33 -0.04 -7.86 -9.26
CA TYR A 33 -1.36 -8.47 -9.35
C TYR A 33 -2.24 -7.65 -10.29
N ALA A 34 -3.05 -8.33 -11.10
CA ALA A 34 -4.14 -7.67 -11.82
C ALA A 34 -5.27 -7.36 -10.84
N CYS A 35 -5.72 -6.10 -10.81
CA CYS A 35 -6.70 -5.62 -9.86
C CYS A 35 -7.60 -4.54 -10.51
N ASN A 36 -8.88 -4.88 -10.69
CA ASN A 36 -9.88 -4.00 -11.29
C ASN A 36 -10.99 -3.60 -10.31
N THR A 37 -11.03 -4.23 -9.14
CA THR A 37 -12.12 -4.07 -8.16
C THR A 37 -11.56 -4.01 -6.74
N LEU A 38 -12.33 -3.42 -5.82
CA LEU A 38 -11.96 -3.37 -4.40
C LEU A 38 -11.81 -4.77 -3.78
N GLU A 39 -12.63 -5.73 -4.19
CA GLU A 39 -12.53 -7.12 -3.72
C GLU A 39 -11.31 -7.83 -4.31
N GLY A 40 -10.99 -7.58 -5.59
CA GLY A 40 -9.74 -8.03 -6.20
C GLY A 40 -8.53 -7.52 -5.42
N PHE A 41 -8.54 -6.24 -5.03
CA PHE A 41 -7.48 -5.64 -4.21
C PHE A 41 -7.29 -6.37 -2.87
N LYS A 42 -8.39 -6.62 -2.13
CA LYS A 42 -8.32 -7.33 -0.84
C LYS A 42 -7.83 -8.77 -1.02
N THR A 43 -8.26 -9.45 -2.07
CA THR A 43 -7.82 -10.83 -2.36
C THR A 43 -6.34 -10.87 -2.71
N SER A 44 -5.86 -10.01 -3.61
CA SER A 44 -4.43 -9.93 -3.96
C SER A 44 -3.53 -9.66 -2.75
N ILE A 45 -3.97 -8.83 -1.80
CA ILE A 45 -3.20 -8.61 -0.57
C ILE A 45 -3.16 -9.85 0.31
N ARG A 46 -4.29 -10.57 0.46
CA ARG A 46 -4.32 -11.82 1.25
C ARG A 46 -3.41 -12.86 0.62
N ASP A 47 -3.56 -13.10 -0.67
CA ASP A 47 -2.75 -14.07 -1.41
C ASP A 47 -1.25 -13.75 -1.29
N PHE A 48 -0.89 -12.46 -1.39
CA PHE A 48 0.48 -12.01 -1.18
C PHE A 48 0.98 -12.27 0.24
N LEU A 49 0.21 -11.91 1.27
CA LEU A 49 0.62 -12.11 2.67
C LEU A 49 0.74 -13.59 3.00
N ASP A 50 -0.18 -14.43 2.50
CA ASP A 50 -0.13 -15.88 2.68
C ASP A 50 1.12 -16.49 2.02
N ALA A 51 1.46 -16.05 0.80
CA ALA A 51 2.70 -16.46 0.13
C ALA A 51 3.97 -16.04 0.88
N GLN A 52 3.90 -14.99 1.70
CA GLN A 52 4.99 -14.53 2.56
C GLN A 52 4.98 -15.19 3.96
N GLY A 53 4.13 -16.20 4.19
CA GLY A 53 3.99 -16.89 5.47
C GLY A 53 3.18 -16.12 6.53
N ASN A 54 2.30 -15.23 6.08
CA ASN A 54 1.42 -14.38 6.88
C ASN A 54 2.12 -13.65 8.05
N PRO A 55 3.13 -12.82 7.76
CA PRO A 55 3.91 -12.15 8.78
C PRO A 55 3.07 -11.10 9.51
N ARG A 56 3.26 -10.99 10.83
CA ARG A 56 2.63 -9.91 11.62
C ARG A 56 3.10 -8.55 11.12
N LEU A 57 2.16 -7.72 10.70
CA LEU A 57 2.40 -6.35 10.23
C LEU A 57 2.39 -5.34 11.38
N THR A 58 3.34 -4.41 11.37
CA THR A 58 3.36 -3.25 12.27
C THR A 58 2.67 -2.02 11.66
N GLY A 59 2.45 -2.05 10.35
CA GLY A 59 1.79 -1.00 9.60
C GLY A 59 1.74 -1.33 8.11
N ALA A 60 1.11 -0.43 7.36
CA ALA A 60 1.11 -0.47 5.91
C ALA A 60 1.16 0.95 5.32
N ALA A 61 1.73 1.05 4.12
CA ALA A 61 1.65 2.23 3.28
C ALA A 61 1.01 1.85 1.95
N ILE A 62 -0.04 2.58 1.58
CA ILE A 62 -0.83 2.37 0.37
C ILE A 62 -0.78 3.65 -0.44
N SER A 63 -0.27 3.57 -1.67
CA SER A 63 -0.35 4.62 -2.66
C SER A 63 -1.35 4.27 -3.75
N ALA A 64 -2.06 5.28 -4.26
CA ALA A 64 -2.93 5.11 -5.42
C ALA A 64 -2.98 6.36 -6.31
N ALA A 65 -3.20 6.14 -7.60
CA ALA A 65 -3.50 7.19 -8.58
C ALA A 65 -4.91 7.76 -8.35
N GLY A 66 -5.02 8.67 -7.40
CA GLY A 66 -6.28 9.30 -7.00
C GLY A 66 -6.06 10.49 -6.07
N TRP A 67 -7.14 11.17 -5.70
CA TRP A 67 -7.09 12.24 -4.71
C TRP A 67 -7.47 11.70 -3.33
N GLU A 68 -6.69 12.06 -2.31
CA GLU A 68 -6.99 11.72 -0.91
C GLU A 68 -7.78 12.86 -0.26
N ARG A 69 -8.88 12.52 0.41
CA ARG A 69 -9.66 13.45 1.21
C ARG A 69 -10.24 12.72 2.42
N GLY A 70 -9.86 13.17 3.62
CA GLY A 70 -10.44 12.68 4.87
C GLY A 70 -10.15 11.21 5.19
N GLY A 71 -9.01 10.67 4.75
CA GLY A 71 -8.68 9.25 4.93
C GLY A 71 -9.23 8.32 3.86
N ILE A 72 -9.86 8.87 2.82
CA ILE A 72 -10.38 8.11 1.67
C ILE A 72 -9.65 8.58 0.42
N ILE A 73 -9.11 7.65 -0.37
CA ILE A 73 -8.62 7.94 -1.71
C ILE A 73 -9.64 7.45 -2.73
N GLN A 74 -10.12 8.36 -3.58
CA GLN A 74 -11.00 8.01 -4.69
C GLN A 74 -10.14 7.69 -5.92
N LEU A 75 -10.38 6.53 -6.54
CA LEU A 75 -9.71 6.11 -7.77
C LEU A 75 -10.68 6.25 -8.95
N PRO A 76 -10.79 7.44 -9.57
CA PRO A 76 -11.79 7.69 -10.62
C PRO A 76 -11.61 6.75 -11.82
N ASN A 77 -10.37 6.40 -12.14
CA ASN A 77 -10.05 5.50 -13.27
C ASN A 77 -10.37 4.03 -12.97
N HIS A 78 -10.74 3.67 -11.74
CA HIS A 78 -11.04 2.29 -11.34
C HIS A 78 -12.46 2.12 -10.77
N GLY A 79 -13.19 3.22 -10.56
CA GLY A 79 -14.57 3.19 -10.08
C GLY A 79 -14.74 2.75 -8.62
N PHE A 80 -13.66 2.70 -7.83
CA PHE A 80 -13.74 2.39 -6.40
C PHE A 80 -12.89 3.35 -5.55
N SER A 81 -13.10 3.29 -4.23
CA SER A 81 -12.34 4.08 -3.25
C SER A 81 -11.68 3.17 -2.22
N ILE A 82 -10.63 3.66 -1.58
CA ILE A 82 -9.97 2.98 -0.47
C ILE A 82 -10.09 3.86 0.76
N ASP A 83 -10.69 3.31 1.82
CA ASP A 83 -10.83 3.95 3.13
C ASP A 83 -9.74 3.45 4.09
N ARG A 84 -9.03 4.38 4.74
CA ARG A 84 -8.01 4.09 5.76
C ARG A 84 -8.57 3.30 6.94
N ALA A 85 -9.77 3.61 7.42
CA ALA A 85 -10.42 2.93 8.54
C ALA A 85 -10.72 1.47 8.20
N ASP A 86 -11.27 1.22 7.01
CA ASP A 86 -11.50 -0.15 6.52
C ASP A 86 -10.20 -0.94 6.42
N LYS A 87 -9.12 -0.30 5.97
CA LYS A 87 -7.80 -0.96 5.86
C LYS A 87 -7.15 -1.24 7.21
N ARG A 88 -7.45 -0.47 8.26
CA ARG A 88 -7.00 -0.80 9.62
C ARG A 88 -7.60 -2.11 10.11
N GLY A 89 -8.91 -2.29 9.90
CA GLY A 89 -9.61 -3.54 10.23
C GLY A 89 -9.10 -4.71 9.39
N PHE A 90 -9.01 -4.52 8.08
CA PHE A 90 -8.58 -5.55 7.13
C PHE A 90 -7.15 -6.05 7.38
N LEU A 91 -6.20 -5.16 7.68
CA LEU A 91 -4.79 -5.51 7.91
C LEU A 91 -4.44 -5.75 9.38
N ASN A 92 -5.42 -5.66 10.28
CA ASN A 92 -5.24 -5.74 11.73
C ASN A 92 -4.08 -4.86 12.25
N THR A 93 -3.99 -3.63 11.73
CA THR A 93 -2.96 -2.66 12.17
C THR A 93 -3.51 -1.24 12.17
N GLN A 94 -3.17 -0.48 13.21
CA GLN A 94 -3.60 0.91 13.36
C GLN A 94 -2.81 1.88 12.47
N ARG A 95 -1.59 1.50 12.08
CA ARG A 95 -0.67 2.35 11.32
C ARG A 95 -0.86 2.14 9.82
N ILE A 96 -1.77 2.91 9.24
CA ILE A 96 -2.02 2.93 7.79
C ILE A 96 -1.71 4.32 7.26
N ASN A 97 -0.70 4.41 6.39
CA ASN A 97 -0.47 5.59 5.58
C ASN A 97 -1.16 5.38 4.23
N LEU A 98 -2.13 6.25 3.93
CA LEU A 98 -2.84 6.27 2.66
C LEU A 98 -2.53 7.59 1.98
N VAL A 99 -1.88 7.53 0.82
CA VAL A 99 -1.39 8.71 0.10
C VAL A 99 -1.63 8.57 -1.40
N ASN A 100 -1.58 9.70 -2.10
CA ASN A 100 -1.49 9.69 -3.56
C ASN A 100 -0.13 9.12 -4.04
N ASP A 101 -0.10 8.56 -5.24
CA ASP A 101 1.09 7.99 -5.88
C ASP A 101 2.23 9.00 -6.13
N PHE A 102 1.95 10.22 -6.58
CA PHE A 102 2.95 11.28 -6.67
C PHE A 102 3.49 11.67 -5.29
N VAL A 103 2.65 11.70 -4.26
CA VAL A 103 3.10 11.93 -2.88
C VAL A 103 4.06 10.83 -2.43
N ALA A 104 3.73 9.56 -2.69
CA ALA A 104 4.61 8.45 -2.37
C ALA A 104 5.96 8.54 -3.11
N LYS A 105 5.95 8.91 -4.40
CA LYS A 105 7.18 9.15 -5.17
C LYS A 105 8.00 10.30 -4.60
N ALA A 106 7.37 11.41 -4.23
CA ALA A 106 8.06 12.54 -3.60
C ALA A 106 8.70 12.16 -2.26
N LEU A 107 8.03 11.33 -1.44
CA LEU A 107 8.57 10.80 -0.19
C LEU A 107 9.74 9.83 -0.40
N ALA A 108 9.80 9.16 -1.55
CA ALA A 108 10.88 8.24 -1.90
C ALA A 108 12.16 8.96 -2.37
N ILE A 109 12.07 10.23 -2.77
CA ILE A 109 13.24 11.03 -3.15
C ILE A 109 14.14 11.18 -1.91
N PRO A 110 15.44 10.80 -1.99
CA PRO A 110 16.37 11.00 -0.89
C PRO A 110 16.37 12.46 -0.46
N ARG A 111 16.20 12.70 0.85
CA ARG A 111 16.28 14.06 1.38
C ARG A 111 17.69 14.57 1.11
N THR A 112 17.81 15.63 0.32
CA THR A 112 19.08 16.34 0.17
C THR A 112 19.43 16.90 1.55
N ARG A 113 20.55 16.45 2.12
CA ARG A 113 21.05 16.99 3.37
C ARG A 113 21.35 18.47 3.09
N ARG A 114 20.68 19.40 3.77
CA ARG A 114 21.19 20.78 3.82
C ARG A 114 22.56 20.67 4.48
N GLY A 115 23.60 21.03 3.72
CA GLY A 115 24.98 21.12 4.19
C GLY A 115 25.08 22.06 5.36
#